data_AF-A0A2T4I4V9-F1
#
_entry.id   AF-A0A2T4I4V9-F1
#
_cell.length_a   1.000
_cell.length_b   1.000
_cell.length_c   1.000
_cell.angle_alpha   90.00
_cell.angle_beta   90.00
_cell.angle_gamma   90.00
#
_symmetry.space_group_name_H-M   'P 1'
#
loop_
_entity.id
_entity.type
_entity.pdbx_description
1 polymer ?
#
loop_
_entity_poly.entity_id
_entity_poly.type
_entity_poly.pdbx_seq_one_letter_code
_entity_poly.pdbx_strand_id
1 'polypeptide(L)'
;MSQSLRAFVLAATLGLPLWSATSWVGTRPEPWDNPLFWSVAYPISLLASLGLGILFPDRPWRWAAVLIFAQLPIVLLSGSDLSLLPLGLVGLAGLTVPAAFVATIGAGGRRWIAR
;
A
#
# COMPACT_ATOMS: atom_id res chain seq x y z
N MET A 1 -8.36 17.26 -13.88
CA MET A 1 -7.52 16.16 -13.36
C MET A 1 -8.21 14.84 -13.67
N SER A 2 -7.56 13.91 -14.38
CA SER A 2 -8.17 12.62 -14.73
C SER A 2 -8.45 11.78 -13.47
N GLN A 3 -9.45 10.90 -13.52
CA GLN A 3 -9.82 10.04 -12.40
C GLN A 3 -8.63 9.16 -11.95
N SER A 4 -7.84 8.68 -12.90
CA SER A 4 -6.61 7.92 -12.66
C SER A 4 -5.55 8.70 -11.89
N LEU A 5 -5.36 9.99 -12.20
CA LEU A 5 -4.41 10.83 -11.49
C LEU A 5 -4.86 11.09 -10.04
N ARG A 6 -6.17 11.28 -9.80
CA ARG A 6 -6.72 11.39 -8.44
C ARG A 6 -6.48 10.13 -7.62
N ALA A 7 -6.73 8.96 -8.21
CA ALA A 7 -6.51 7.68 -7.55
C ALA A 7 -5.04 7.46 -7.21
N PHE A 8 -4.14 7.80 -8.14
CA PHE A 8 -2.70 7.72 -7.94
C PHE A 8 -2.23 8.62 -6.79
N VAL A 9 -2.59 9.90 -6.81
CA VAL A 9 -2.21 10.85 -5.76
C VAL A 9 -2.75 10.39 -4.42
N LEU A 10 -4.02 9.99 -4.34
CA LEU A 10 -4.59 9.53 -3.07
C LEU A 10 -3.89 8.27 -2.55
N ALA A 11 -3.62 7.28 -3.41
CA ALA A 11 -2.91 6.07 -3.03
C ALA A 11 -1.49 6.38 -2.50
N ALA A 12 -0.76 7.25 -3.20
CA ALA A 12 0.58 7.68 -2.75
C ALA A 12 0.53 8.45 -1.43
N THR A 13 -0.43 9.37 -1.28
CA THR A 13 -0.62 10.17 -0.06
C THR A 13 -1.09 9.33 1.13
N LEU A 14 -1.81 8.23 0.91
CA LEU A 14 -2.14 7.29 1.99
C LEU A 14 -0.95 6.39 2.36
N GLY A 15 -0.17 5.96 1.35
CA GLY A 15 0.94 5.03 1.55
C GLY A 15 2.14 5.67 2.23
N LEU A 16 2.57 6.84 1.76
CA LEU A 16 3.79 7.49 2.26
C LEU A 16 3.77 7.73 3.79
N PRO A 17 2.71 8.33 4.39
CA PRO A 17 2.65 8.54 5.83
C PRO A 17 2.50 7.23 6.61
N LEU A 18 1.73 6.27 6.09
CA LEU A 18 1.54 4.97 6.70
C LEU A 18 2.89 4.25 6.88
N TRP A 19 3.69 4.20 5.81
CA TRP A 19 4.99 3.55 5.84
C TRP A 19 6.05 4.35 6.62
N SER A 20 5.98 5.69 6.56
CA SER A 20 6.85 6.55 7.38
C SER A 20 6.60 6.35 8.87
N ALA A 21 5.33 6.21 9.28
CA ALA A 21 5.00 5.95 10.68
C ALA A 21 5.61 4.62 11.17
N THR A 22 5.58 3.56 10.34
CA THR A 22 6.18 2.27 10.72
C THR A 22 7.70 2.28 10.81
N SER A 23 8.37 3.05 9.95
CA SER A 23 9.84 3.12 9.97
C SER A 23 10.36 3.94 11.15
N TRP A 24 9.54 4.83 11.72
CA TRP A 24 9.93 5.66 12.87
C TRP A 24 9.62 5.00 14.22
N VAL A 25 8.62 4.12 14.26
CA VAL A 25 8.18 3.45 15.50
C VAL A 25 8.90 2.11 15.65
N GLY A 26 10.22 2.10 15.82
CA GLY A 26 10.97 0.86 16.04
C GLY A 26 12.48 1.04 16.15
N THR A 27 13.16 0.01 16.64
CA THR A 27 14.64 -0.03 16.72
C THR A 27 15.26 -0.92 15.63
N ARG A 28 14.44 -1.49 14.74
CA ARG A 28 14.87 -2.41 13.68
C ARG A 28 15.24 -1.60 12.42
N PRO A 29 16.29 -1.99 11.68
CA PRO A 29 16.72 -1.28 10.48
C PRO A 29 15.71 -1.34 9.33
N GLU A 30 14.89 -2.39 9.32
CA GLU A 30 13.99 -2.74 8.23
C GLU A 30 12.52 -2.63 8.66
N PRO A 31 11.65 -1.97 7.87
CA PRO A 31 10.26 -1.77 8.26
C PRO A 31 9.48 -3.06 8.50
N TRP A 32 9.76 -4.13 7.73
CA TRP A 32 9.08 -5.42 7.81
C TRP A 32 9.52 -6.29 8.99
N ASP A 33 10.62 -5.96 9.66
CA ASP A 33 11.05 -6.62 10.89
C ASP A 33 10.28 -6.13 12.12
N ASN A 34 9.56 -5.02 11.96
CA ASN A 34 8.77 -4.43 13.03
C ASN A 34 7.44 -5.17 13.20
N PRO A 35 7.09 -5.67 14.40
CA PRO A 35 5.78 -6.30 14.63
C PRO A 35 4.59 -5.41 14.26
N LEU A 36 4.73 -4.09 14.38
CA LEU A 36 3.69 -3.12 14.01
C LEU A 36 3.43 -3.07 12.51
N PHE A 37 4.40 -3.47 11.69
CA PHE A 37 4.23 -3.61 10.25
C PHE A 37 3.10 -4.60 9.95
N TRP A 38 3.19 -5.80 10.52
CA TRP A 38 2.27 -6.90 10.28
C TRP A 38 0.94 -6.74 11.01
N SER A 39 0.97 -6.23 12.24
CA SER A 39 -0.22 -6.15 13.10
C SER A 39 -1.07 -4.90 12.87
N VAL A 40 -0.48 -3.81 12.35
CA VAL A 40 -1.15 -2.52 12.24
C VAL A 40 -1.10 -1.99 10.82
N ALA A 41 0.09 -1.68 10.31
CA ALA A 41 0.20 -0.92 9.06
C ALA A 41 -0.29 -1.70 7.85
N TYR A 42 0.07 -2.98 7.76
CA TYR A 42 -0.37 -3.81 6.65
C TYR A 42 -1.89 -4.03 6.66
N PRO A 43 -2.57 -4.40 7.77
CA PRO A 43 -4.02 -4.39 7.85
C PRO A 43 -4.67 -3.06 7.46
N ILE A 44 -4.12 -1.92 7.90
CA ILE A 44 -4.60 -0.59 7.48
C ILE A 44 -4.45 -0.40 5.97
N SER A 45 -3.34 -0.84 5.38
CA SER A 45 -3.11 -0.77 3.93
C SER A 45 -4.13 -1.61 3.14
N LEU A 46 -4.59 -2.75 3.69
CA LEU A 46 -5.63 -3.57 3.07
C LEU A 46 -6.99 -2.85 3.11
N LEU A 47 -7.34 -2.21 4.23
CA LEU A 47 -8.56 -1.41 4.35
C LEU A 47 -8.53 -0.19 3.43
N ALA A 48 -7.39 0.49 3.32
CA ALA A 48 -7.20 1.58 2.37
C ALA A 48 -7.33 1.09 0.92
N SER A 49 -6.78 -0.09 0.60
CA SER A 49 -6.93 -0.73 -0.71
C SER A 49 -8.40 -1.05 -1.04
N LEU A 50 -9.17 -1.54 -0.07
CA LEU A 50 -10.61 -1.73 -0.20
C LEU A 50 -11.31 -0.42 -0.57
N GLY A 51 -11.04 0.65 0.18
CA GLY A 51 -11.61 1.97 -0.04
C GLY A 51 -11.24 2.54 -1.41
N LEU A 52 -9.97 2.42 -1.82
CA LEU A 52 -9.52 2.83 -3.15
C LEU A 52 -10.25 2.06 -4.26
N GLY A 53 -10.52 0.77 -4.06
CA GLY A 53 -11.32 -0.04 -4.98
C GLY A 53 -12.77 0.46 -5.13
N ILE A 54 -13.41 0.85 -4.02
CA ILE A 54 -14.76 1.41 -4.03
C ILE A 54 -14.78 2.76 -4.78
N LEU A 55 -13.84 3.65 -4.48
CA LEU A 55 -13.78 5.00 -5.03
C LEU A 55 -13.34 5.02 -6.51
N PHE A 56 -12.41 4.14 -6.88
CA PHE A 56 -11.77 4.08 -8.19
C PHE A 56 -11.81 2.65 -8.76
N PRO A 57 -12.98 2.19 -9.24
CA PRO A 57 -13.21 0.80 -9.63
C PRO A 57 -12.59 0.42 -10.97
N ASP A 58 -12.10 1.39 -11.77
CA ASP A 58 -11.37 1.08 -12.98
C ASP A 58 -9.95 0.60 -12.63
N ARG A 59 -9.65 -0.66 -12.97
CA ARG A 59 -8.37 -1.35 -12.70
C ARG A 59 -7.87 -1.11 -11.26
N PRO A 60 -8.66 -1.50 -10.23
CA PRO A 60 -8.43 -1.10 -8.84
C PRO A 60 -7.12 -1.64 -8.25
N TRP A 61 -6.62 -2.76 -8.79
CA TRP A 61 -5.33 -3.34 -8.45
C TRP A 61 -4.16 -2.36 -8.64
N ARG A 62 -4.25 -1.41 -9.57
CA ARG A 62 -3.20 -0.41 -9.81
C ARG A 62 -3.02 0.51 -8.61
N TRP A 63 -4.11 0.88 -7.96
CA TRP A 63 -4.09 1.81 -6.82
C TRP A 63 -3.57 1.12 -5.56
N ALA A 64 -3.93 -0.15 -5.36
CA ALA A 64 -3.34 -0.98 -4.31
C ALA A 64 -1.83 -1.15 -4.50
N ALA A 65 -1.37 -1.41 -5.73
CA ALA A 65 0.07 -1.48 -6.03
C ALA A 65 0.79 -0.17 -5.68
N VAL A 66 0.24 0.98 -6.09
CA VAL A 66 0.83 2.29 -5.73
C VAL A 66 0.89 2.48 -4.22
N LEU A 67 -0.16 2.13 -3.49
CA LEU A 67 -0.22 2.23 -2.03
C LEU A 67 0.88 1.39 -1.35
N ILE A 68 1.05 0.13 -1.77
CA ILE A 68 2.08 -0.77 -1.21
C ILE A 68 3.49 -0.32 -1.61
N PHE A 69 3.72 -0.03 -2.89
CA PHE A 69 5.02 0.40 -3.39
C PHE A 69 5.43 1.81 -2.96
N ALA A 70 4.53 2.61 -2.38
CA ALA A 70 4.87 3.86 -1.71
C ALA A 70 5.85 3.66 -0.54
N GLN A 71 6.06 2.43 -0.07
CA GLN A 71 7.10 2.09 0.90
C GLN A 71 8.52 2.19 0.33
N LEU A 72 8.72 1.97 -0.96
CA LEU A 72 10.05 2.02 -1.59
C LEU A 72 10.81 3.32 -1.36
N PRO A 73 10.25 4.51 -1.63
CA PRO A 73 10.96 5.76 -1.35
C PRO A 73 11.32 5.90 0.14
N ILE A 74 10.51 5.35 1.05
CA ILE A 74 10.83 5.38 2.49
C ILE A 74 12.07 4.52 2.77
N VAL A 75 12.14 3.30 2.24
CA VAL A 75 13.30 2.39 2.38
C VAL A 75 14.57 2.98 1.76
N LEU A 76 14.44 3.63 0.59
CA LEU A 76 15.57 4.26 -0.10
C LEU A 76 16.12 5.48 0.66
N LEU A 77 15.26 6.19 1.40
CA LEU A 77 15.63 7.40 2.13
C LEU A 77 15.95 7.14 3.61
N SER A 78 15.62 5.98 4.16
CA SER A 78 15.87 5.63 5.57
C SER A 78 17.32 5.22 5.87
N GLY A 79 18.19 5.16 4.85
CA GLY A 79 19.57 4.69 5.03
C GLY A 79 19.68 3.20 5.32
N SER A 80 18.66 2.42 4.97
CA SER A 80 18.63 0.96 5.12
C SER A 80 19.66 0.28 4.20
N ASP A 81 20.12 -0.91 4.58
CA ASP A 81 20.99 -1.71 3.71
C ASP A 81 20.23 -2.12 2.44
N LEU A 82 20.74 -1.70 1.29
CA LEU A 82 20.14 -1.96 -0.03
C LEU A 82 20.46 -3.36 -0.55
N SER A 83 21.29 -4.14 0.15
CA SER A 83 21.57 -5.54 -0.18
C SER A 83 20.29 -6.40 -0.23
N LEU A 84 19.29 -6.05 0.58
CA LEU A 84 17.99 -6.70 0.65
C LEU A 84 16.95 -6.07 -0.28
N LEU A 85 17.26 -5.03 -1.05
CA LEU A 85 16.31 -4.37 -1.94
C LEU A 85 15.64 -5.35 -2.93
N PRO A 86 16.35 -6.29 -3.58
CA PRO A 86 15.71 -7.28 -4.45
C PRO A 86 14.67 -8.13 -3.71
N LEU A 87 14.99 -8.56 -2.48
CA LEU A 87 14.07 -9.31 -1.64
C LEU A 87 12.87 -8.45 -1.20
N GLY A 88 13.13 -7.20 -0.81
CA GLY A 88 12.09 -6.23 -0.47
C GLY A 88 11.12 -5.99 -1.62
N LEU A 89 11.60 -5.88 -2.86
CA LEU A 89 10.76 -5.75 -4.06
C LEU A 89 9.86 -6.98 -4.26
N VAL A 90 10.40 -8.19 -4.10
CA VAL A 90 9.62 -9.43 -4.16
C VAL A 90 8.58 -9.48 -3.04
N GLY A 91 8.96 -9.07 -1.83
CA GLY A 91 8.06 -8.95 -0.67
C GLY A 91 6.91 -7.98 -0.95
N LEU A 92 7.20 -6.76 -1.41
CA LEU A 92 6.19 -5.76 -1.76
C LEU A 92 5.27 -6.24 -2.90
N ALA A 93 5.81 -6.93 -3.90
CA ALA A 93 5.01 -7.56 -4.94
C ALA A 93 4.07 -8.63 -4.36
N GLY A 94 4.57 -9.46 -3.43
CA GLY A 94 3.76 -10.44 -2.70
C GLY A 94 2.64 -9.81 -1.88
N LEU A 95 2.94 -8.75 -1.12
CA LEU A 95 1.96 -8.00 -0.33
C LEU A 95 0.92 -7.27 -1.19
N THR A 96 1.30 -6.93 -2.43
CA THR A 96 0.36 -6.31 -3.38
C THR A 96 -0.75 -7.27 -3.81
N VAL A 97 -0.52 -8.59 -3.82
CA VAL A 97 -1.53 -9.58 -4.25
C VAL A 97 -2.81 -9.52 -3.40
N PRO A 98 -2.76 -9.68 -2.06
CA PRO A 98 -3.95 -9.55 -1.23
C PRO A 98 -4.51 -8.12 -1.21
N ALA A 99 -3.66 -7.09 -1.28
CA ALA A 99 -4.12 -5.71 -1.37
C ALA A 99 -4.96 -5.47 -2.65
N ALA A 100 -4.48 -5.97 -3.79
CA ALA A 100 -5.18 -5.91 -5.08
C ALA A 100 -6.46 -6.76 -5.08
N PHE A 101 -6.44 -7.92 -4.43
CA PHE A 101 -7.63 -8.76 -4.26
C PHE A 101 -8.72 -8.00 -3.49
N VAL A 102 -8.37 -7.41 -2.35
CA VAL A 102 -9.30 -6.63 -1.52
C VAL A 102 -9.79 -5.37 -2.26
N ALA A 103 -8.93 -4.67 -3.01
CA ALA A 103 -9.36 -3.55 -3.85
C ALA A 103 -10.36 -3.98 -4.94
N THR A 104 -10.18 -5.18 -5.51
CA THR A 104 -11.12 -5.74 -6.49
C THR A 104 -12.47 -6.06 -5.86
N ILE A 105 -12.49 -6.59 -4.63
CA ILE A 105 -13.73 -6.77 -3.85
C ILE A 105 -14.44 -5.43 -3.67
N GLY A 106 -13.71 -4.38 -3.27
CA GLY A 106 -14.27 -3.04 -3.10
C GLY A 106 -14.91 -2.49 -4.37
N ALA A 107 -14.21 -2.64 -5.50
CA ALA A 107 -14.73 -2.23 -6.81
C ALA A 107 -16.01 -2.99 -7.21
N GLY A 108 -16.06 -4.29 -6.93
CA GLY A 108 -17.27 -5.11 -7.13
C GLY A 108 -18.42 -4.69 -6.22
N GLY A 109 -18.13 -4.42 -4.94
CA GLY A 109 -19.08 -3.98 -3.92
C GLY A 109 -19.75 -2.63 -4.25
N ARG A 110 -19.02 -1.71 -4.90
CA ARG A 110 -19.56 -0.41 -5.33
C ARG A 110 -20.83 -0.53 -6.18
N ARG A 111 -20.94 -1.59 -6.99
CA ARG A 111 -22.12 -1.84 -7.85
C ARG A 111 -23.40 -2.08 -7.05
N TRP A 112 -23.28 -2.50 -5.80
CA TRP A 112 -24.40 -2.74 -4.89
C TRP A 112 -24.75 -1.50 -4.08
N ILE A 113 -23.76 -0.66 -3.77
CA ILE A 113 -23.93 0.59 -3.01
C ILE A 113 -24.57 1.70 -3.87
N ALA A 114 -24.32 1.67 -5.18
CA ALA A 114 -24.81 2.68 -6.11
C ALA A 114 -26.15 2.34 -6.79
N ARG A 115 -26.84 1.29 -6.31
CA ARG A 115 -28.23 0.95 -6.67
C ARG A 115 -29.17 1.48 -5.60
#